data_AF-A0A9Q2NUR9-F1
#
_entry.id   AF-A0A9Q2NUR9-F1
#
_cell.length_a   1.000
_cell.length_b   1.000
_cell.length_c   1.000
_cell.angle_alpha   90.00
_cell.angle_beta   90.00
_cell.angle_gamma   90.00
#
_symmetry.space_group_name_H-M   'P 1'
#
loop_
_entity.id
_entity.type
_entity.pdbx_description
1 polymer ?
#
loop_
_entity_poly.entity_id
_entity_poly.type
_entity_poly.pdbx_seq_one_letter_code
_entity_poly.pdbx_strand_id
1 'polypeptide(L)'
;MSRRFIAAVLAVSTTIAALSAAPARAASEEDIAKLLAGAATIFIIGKAIQNSRDDDRRDKKKEEVRHYVPDHRPGHVSKQPVYTQQKPTPKVVPRDVKQRHKDMLPANCVRQIEGGRVGRVVMGRCLERNNISTRTLPKACRMTVETRRGEARAYALPCLRHRGYTLARY
;
A
#
# COMPACT_ATOMS: atom_id res chain seq x y z
N MET A 1 -23.03 -20.88 21.31
CA MET A 1 -22.63 -20.13 20.09
C MET A 1 -22.16 -21.04 18.95
N SER A 2 -21.38 -22.10 19.20
CA SER A 2 -20.85 -23.01 18.15
C SER A 2 -21.90 -23.70 17.28
N ARG A 3 -23.04 -24.11 17.85
CA ARG A 3 -24.11 -24.80 17.11
C ARG A 3 -24.73 -23.97 15.98
N ARG A 4 -24.79 -22.64 16.14
CA ARG A 4 -25.32 -21.74 15.10
C ARG A 4 -24.30 -21.49 13.99
N PHE A 5 -23.01 -21.49 14.33
CA PHE A 5 -21.92 -21.36 13.37
C PHE A 5 -21.78 -22.62 12.49
N ILE A 6 -21.83 -23.81 13.11
CA ILE A 6 -21.77 -25.08 12.37
C ILE A 6 -22.96 -25.22 11.42
N ALA A 7 -24.17 -24.84 11.87
CA ALA A 7 -25.36 -24.86 11.02
C ALA A 7 -25.24 -23.90 9.82
N ALA A 8 -24.67 -22.70 10.01
CA ALA A 8 -24.46 -21.75 8.92
C ALA A 8 -23.44 -22.25 7.89
N VAL A 9 -22.33 -22.82 8.34
CA VAL A 9 -21.29 -23.38 7.45
C VAL A 9 -21.84 -24.57 6.65
N LEU A 10 -22.62 -25.45 7.28
CA LEU A 10 -23.24 -26.57 6.59
C LEU A 10 -24.26 -26.12 5.55
N ALA A 11 -25.09 -25.13 5.86
CA ALA A 11 -26.08 -24.59 4.91
C ALA A 11 -25.44 -23.93 3.68
N VAL A 12 -24.31 -23.24 3.86
CA VAL A 12 -23.55 -22.65 2.73
C VAL A 12 -22.85 -23.72 1.91
N SER A 13 -22.38 -24.80 2.52
CA SER A 13 -21.65 -25.85 1.81
C SER A 13 -22.58 -26.68 0.91
N THR A 14 -23.81 -26.96 1.36
CA THR A 14 -24.77 -27.77 0.59
C THR A 14 -25.35 -27.04 -0.62
N THR A 15 -25.40 -25.70 -0.61
CA THR A 15 -25.84 -24.93 -1.78
C THR A 15 -24.83 -24.95 -2.92
N ILE A 16 -23.53 -25.01 -2.62
CA ILE A 16 -22.47 -25.02 -3.64
C ILE A 16 -22.45 -26.36 -4.40
N ALA A 17 -22.73 -27.48 -3.72
CA ALA A 17 -22.73 -28.81 -4.33
C ALA A 17 -23.88 -29.04 -5.33
N ALA A 18 -24.96 -28.26 -5.26
CA ALA A 18 -26.09 -28.40 -6.17
C ALA A 18 -25.83 -27.80 -7.58
N LEU A 19 -24.82 -26.95 -7.74
CA LEU A 19 -24.50 -26.29 -9.02
C LEU A 19 -23.40 -26.98 -9.84
N SER A 20 -22.75 -28.04 -9.33
CA SER A 20 -21.62 -28.67 -10.01
C SER A 20 -22.00 -29.75 -11.03
N ALA A 21 -23.28 -30.04 -11.23
CA ALA A 21 -23.76 -30.89 -12.32
C ALA A 21 -23.81 -30.08 -13.64
N ALA A 22 -22.66 -29.66 -14.15
CA ALA A 22 -22.58 -29.01 -15.46
C ALA A 22 -22.79 -30.08 -16.56
N PRO A 23 -23.72 -29.88 -17.50
CA PRO A 23 -23.96 -30.86 -18.55
C PRO A 23 -22.81 -30.78 -19.57
N ALA A 24 -22.21 -31.92 -19.93
CA ALA A 24 -21.37 -32.03 -21.12
C ALA A 24 -22.25 -31.97 -22.37
N ARG A 25 -22.84 -30.80 -22.65
CA ARG A 25 -23.57 -30.51 -23.89
C ARG A 25 -22.65 -29.66 -24.75
N ALA A 26 -22.58 -29.99 -26.03
CA ALA A 26 -21.71 -29.33 -27.02
C ALA A 26 -21.75 -27.81 -26.82
N ALA A 27 -20.66 -27.24 -26.31
CA ALA A 27 -20.59 -25.82 -26.01
C ALA A 27 -20.70 -25.06 -27.33
N SER A 28 -21.80 -24.33 -27.50
CA SER A 28 -22.00 -23.44 -28.64
C SER A 28 -20.96 -22.32 -28.60
N GLU A 29 -20.64 -21.72 -29.75
CA GLU A 29 -19.65 -20.63 -29.82
C GLU A 29 -19.98 -19.47 -28.88
N GLU A 30 -21.27 -19.23 -28.62
CA GLU A 30 -21.75 -18.23 -27.65
C GLU A 30 -21.42 -18.59 -26.19
N ASP A 31 -21.47 -19.86 -25.82
CA ASP A 31 -21.18 -20.32 -24.45
C ASP A 31 -19.67 -20.37 -24.21
N ILE A 32 -18.89 -20.72 -25.24
CA ILE A 32 -17.44 -20.58 -25.24
C ILE A 32 -17.06 -19.10 -25.14
N ALA A 33 -17.72 -18.21 -25.88
CA ALA A 33 -17.47 -16.77 -25.80
C ALA A 33 -17.80 -16.20 -24.41
N LYS A 34 -18.92 -16.61 -23.79
CA LYS A 34 -19.26 -16.20 -22.42
C LYS A 34 -18.23 -16.68 -21.40
N LEU A 35 -17.74 -17.91 -21.53
CA LEU A 35 -16.72 -18.47 -20.64
C LEU A 35 -15.37 -17.77 -20.82
N LEU A 36 -14.93 -17.56 -22.07
CA LEU A 36 -13.71 -16.83 -22.40
C LEU A 36 -13.78 -15.36 -21.95
N ALA A 37 -14.93 -14.70 -22.11
CA ALA A 37 -15.13 -13.34 -21.59
C ALA A 37 -15.04 -13.31 -20.06
N GLY A 38 -15.62 -14.28 -19.36
CA GLY A 38 -15.48 -14.45 -17.92
C GLY A 38 -14.02 -14.65 -17.49
N ALA A 39 -13.30 -15.55 -18.16
CA ALA A 39 -11.88 -15.82 -17.90
C ALA A 39 -11.00 -14.59 -18.20
N ALA A 40 -11.26 -13.86 -19.29
CA ALA A 40 -10.55 -12.64 -19.64
C ALA A 40 -10.77 -11.53 -18.60
N THR A 41 -11.98 -11.40 -18.07
CA THR A 41 -12.30 -10.43 -17.01
C THR A 41 -11.52 -10.74 -15.73
N ILE A 42 -11.45 -12.01 -15.34
CA ILE A 42 -10.64 -12.45 -14.19
C ILE A 42 -9.14 -12.21 -14.45
N PHE A 43 -8.66 -12.48 -15.66
CA PHE A 43 -7.27 -12.26 -16.05
C PHE A 43 -6.86 -10.78 -15.96
N ILE A 44 -7.70 -9.85 -16.46
CA ILE A 44 -7.45 -8.40 -16.40
C ILE A 44 -7.35 -7.94 -14.94
N ILE A 45 -8.29 -8.37 -14.08
CA ILE A 45 -8.28 -8.06 -12.64
C ILE A 45 -7.01 -8.62 -11.98
N GLY A 46 -6.65 -9.88 -12.28
CA GLY A 46 -5.43 -10.51 -11.78
C GLY A 46 -4.16 -9.75 -12.20
N LYS A 47 -4.10 -9.28 -13.45
CA LYS A 47 -2.96 -8.50 -13.96
C LYS A 47 -2.87 -7.11 -13.33
N ALA A 48 -3.99 -6.45 -13.07
CA ALA A 48 -4.02 -5.16 -12.36
C ALA A 48 -3.47 -5.26 -10.93
N ILE A 49 -3.70 -6.40 -10.25
CA ILE A 49 -3.16 -6.67 -8.91
C ILE A 49 -1.66 -6.99 -8.95
N GLN A 50 -1.19 -7.67 -10.01
CA GLN A 50 0.22 -8.04 -10.16
C GLN A 50 1.11 -6.84 -10.54
N ASN A 51 0.54 -5.78 -11.11
CA ASN A 51 1.25 -4.54 -11.47
C ASN A 51 1.77 -3.74 -10.24
N SER A 52 1.42 -4.13 -9.02
CA SER A 52 1.97 -3.55 -7.78
C SER A 52 3.17 -4.33 -7.22
N ARG A 53 3.60 -5.41 -7.88
CA ARG A 53 4.71 -6.27 -7.43
C ARG A 53 5.96 -6.20 -8.32
N ASP A 54 5.92 -5.47 -9.43
CA ASP A 54 7.04 -5.40 -10.38
C ASP A 54 7.99 -4.20 -10.18
N ASP A 55 7.62 -3.19 -9.38
CA ASP A 55 8.54 -2.08 -9.04
C ASP A 55 9.62 -2.51 -8.03
N ASP A 56 9.35 -3.47 -7.16
CA ASP A 56 10.35 -3.94 -6.17
C ASP A 56 11.41 -4.90 -6.77
N ARG A 57 11.24 -5.35 -8.02
CA ARG A 57 12.21 -6.22 -8.72
C ARG A 57 13.07 -5.49 -9.76
N ARG A 58 12.68 -4.29 -10.20
CA ARG A 58 13.53 -3.47 -11.09
C ARG A 58 14.70 -2.81 -10.37
N ASP A 59 14.57 -2.57 -9.06
CA ASP A 59 15.66 -2.00 -8.26
C ASP A 59 16.70 -3.03 -7.80
N LYS A 60 16.43 -4.33 -7.94
CA LYS A 60 17.38 -5.41 -7.58
C LYS A 60 18.11 -6.05 -8.76
N LYS A 61 17.81 -5.66 -10.01
CA LYS A 61 18.46 -6.23 -11.21
C LYS A 61 19.33 -5.21 -11.98
N LYS A 62 19.85 -4.21 -11.27
CA LYS A 62 20.89 -3.28 -11.74
C LYS A 62 22.15 -3.33 -10.86
N GLU A 63 22.43 -4.50 -10.32
CA GLU A 63 23.75 -4.84 -9.77
C GLU A 63 24.35 -5.96 -10.63
N GLU A 64 24.37 -5.74 -11.95
CA GLU A 64 25.28 -6.48 -12.81
C GLU A 64 26.66 -5.88 -12.57
N VAL A 65 27.43 -6.56 -11.73
CA VAL A 65 28.85 -6.32 -11.49
C VAL A 65 29.55 -6.33 -12.84
N ARG A 66 29.75 -5.15 -13.43
CA ARG A 66 30.73 -4.97 -14.49
C ARG A 66 32.09 -5.19 -13.85
N HIS A 67 32.59 -6.42 -13.94
CA HIS A 67 33.99 -6.73 -13.67
C HIS A 67 34.84 -5.92 -14.66
N TYR A 68 35.37 -4.81 -14.18
CA TYR A 68 36.40 -4.05 -14.85
C TYR A 68 37.70 -4.85 -14.76
N VAL A 69 38.14 -5.41 -15.89
CA VAL A 69 39.47 -6.03 -16.02
C VAL A 69 40.46 -4.91 -16.34
N PRO A 70 41.45 -4.61 -15.48
CA PRO A 70 42.44 -3.60 -15.79
C PRO A 70 43.49 -4.19 -16.74
N ASP A 71 43.55 -3.68 -17.98
CA ASP A 71 44.66 -3.94 -18.91
C ASP A 71 45.94 -3.26 -18.37
N HIS A 72 46.95 -4.06 -18.05
CA HIS A 72 48.22 -3.57 -17.50
C HIS A 72 49.19 -3.26 -18.64
N ARG A 73 49.14 -2.03 -19.16
CA ARG A 73 50.24 -1.46 -19.96
C ARG A 73 51.02 -0.43 -19.12
N PRO A 74 52.33 -0.59 -18.91
CA PRO A 74 53.12 0.41 -18.19
C PRO A 74 53.42 1.59 -19.11
N GLY A 75 52.64 2.66 -18.96
CA GLY A 75 52.90 3.97 -19.56
C GLY A 75 53.54 4.90 -18.55
N HIS A 76 54.82 5.22 -18.72
CA HIS A 76 55.50 6.26 -17.95
C HIS A 76 54.94 7.64 -18.30
N VAL A 77 54.29 8.32 -17.35
CA VAL A 77 53.95 9.74 -17.52
C VAL A 77 54.22 10.51 -16.22
N SER A 78 54.97 11.59 -16.41
CA SER A 78 55.51 12.56 -15.46
C SER A 78 54.45 13.26 -14.61
N LYS A 79 54.80 13.48 -13.33
CA LYS A 79 53.98 14.21 -12.36
C LYS A 79 53.88 15.69 -12.75
N GLN A 80 52.67 16.20 -12.91
CA GLN A 80 52.38 17.64 -12.88
C GLN A 80 51.77 18.03 -11.52
N PRO A 81 52.04 19.24 -11.00
CA PRO A 81 51.51 19.69 -9.72
C PRO A 81 50.03 20.04 -9.85
N VAL A 82 49.19 19.32 -9.09
CA VAL A 82 47.74 19.50 -9.08
C VAL A 82 47.37 20.66 -8.15
N TYR A 83 46.85 21.75 -8.70
CA TYR A 83 46.09 22.74 -7.94
C TYR A 83 44.77 22.09 -7.48
N THR A 84 44.68 21.72 -6.21
CA THR A 84 43.45 21.21 -5.59
C THR A 84 42.41 22.32 -5.44
N GLN A 85 41.58 22.51 -6.48
CA GLN A 85 40.25 23.10 -6.34
C GLN A 85 39.37 22.10 -5.57
N GLN A 86 39.37 22.20 -4.25
CA GLN A 86 38.42 21.48 -3.40
C GLN A 86 37.01 22.01 -3.70
N LYS A 87 36.27 21.34 -4.57
CA LYS A 87 34.82 21.55 -4.68
C LYS A 87 34.22 21.25 -3.31
N PRO A 88 33.56 22.21 -2.64
CA PRO A 88 32.89 21.94 -1.39
C PRO A 88 31.82 20.88 -1.65
N THR A 89 31.98 19.70 -1.07
CA THR A 89 30.94 18.68 -1.04
C THR A 89 29.67 19.34 -0.51
N PRO A 90 28.53 19.25 -1.21
CA PRO A 90 27.29 19.83 -0.71
C PRO A 90 27.01 19.22 0.66
N LYS A 91 27.09 20.05 1.71
CA LYS A 91 26.67 19.67 3.05
C LYS A 91 25.20 19.28 2.92
N VAL A 92 24.91 17.99 3.03
CA VAL A 92 23.54 17.50 3.19
C VAL A 92 23.08 18.00 4.54
N VAL A 93 22.48 19.20 4.56
CA VAL A 93 21.85 19.74 5.76
C VAL A 93 20.70 18.78 6.09
N PRO A 94 20.69 18.11 7.24
CA PRO A 94 19.58 17.24 7.60
C PRO A 94 18.31 18.09 7.62
N ARG A 95 17.39 17.81 6.69
CA ARG A 95 16.11 18.50 6.59
C ARG A 95 15.30 18.15 7.83
N ASP A 96 15.28 19.07 8.79
CA ASP A 96 14.30 19.23 9.86
C ASP A 96 13.72 17.93 10.45
N VAL A 97 14.55 17.23 11.25
CA VAL A 97 14.15 16.03 12.01
C VAL A 97 12.91 16.28 12.90
N LYS A 98 12.65 17.53 13.28
CA LYS A 98 11.51 17.92 14.14
C LYS A 98 10.13 17.75 13.50
N GLN A 99 10.00 17.76 12.17
CA GLN A 99 8.68 17.73 11.53
C GLN A 99 8.07 16.33 11.50
N ARG A 100 8.91 15.28 11.39
CA ARG A 100 8.44 13.91 11.17
C ARG A 100 7.53 13.38 12.28
N HIS A 101 7.74 13.78 13.53
CA HIS A 101 6.90 13.33 14.64
C HIS A 101 5.46 13.83 14.56
N LYS A 102 5.21 14.99 13.95
CA LYS A 102 3.85 15.57 13.83
C LYS A 102 3.01 14.84 12.78
N ASP A 103 3.66 14.20 11.83
CA ASP A 103 3.02 13.41 10.77
C ASP A 103 2.83 11.95 11.19
N MET A 104 3.32 11.55 12.36
CA MET A 104 3.16 10.20 12.92
C MET A 104 1.90 10.10 13.77
N LEU A 105 0.92 9.34 13.28
CA LEU A 105 -0.34 9.08 13.96
C LEU A 105 -0.26 7.78 14.77
N PRO A 106 -0.76 7.75 16.01
CA PRO A 106 -0.82 6.55 16.83
C PRO A 106 -1.72 5.49 16.17
N ALA A 107 -1.18 4.28 15.97
CA ALA A 107 -1.91 3.19 15.32
C ALA A 107 -3.16 2.74 16.12
N ASN A 108 -3.14 2.88 17.45
CA ASN A 108 -4.28 2.62 18.34
C ASN A 108 -5.48 3.57 18.12
N CYS A 109 -5.27 4.70 17.44
CA CYS A 109 -6.34 5.62 17.06
C CYS A 109 -7.04 5.28 15.76
N VAL A 110 -6.55 4.26 15.03
CA VAL A 110 -7.18 3.76 13.81
C VAL A 110 -8.35 2.86 14.18
N ARG A 111 -9.48 3.06 13.51
CA ARG A 111 -10.66 2.20 13.58
C ARG A 111 -11.07 1.76 12.18
N GLN A 112 -11.50 0.52 12.09
CA GLN A 112 -12.16 -0.01 10.91
C GLN A 112 -13.64 0.37 10.99
N ILE A 113 -14.19 0.83 9.88
CA ILE A 113 -15.60 1.16 9.74
C ILE A 113 -16.17 0.43 8.54
N GLU A 114 -17.44 0.05 8.64
CA GLU A 114 -18.18 -0.66 7.60
C GLU A 114 -19.22 0.27 6.99
N GLY A 115 -19.58 0.06 5.72
CA GLY A 115 -20.61 0.84 5.01
C GLY A 115 -20.23 2.28 4.63
N GLY A 116 -19.01 2.74 4.95
CA GLY A 116 -18.52 4.08 4.59
C GLY A 116 -17.71 4.13 3.27
N ARG A 117 -17.43 5.35 2.78
CA ARG A 117 -16.56 5.59 1.60
C ARG A 117 -15.11 5.13 1.79
N VAL A 118 -14.69 4.93 3.04
CA VAL A 118 -13.34 4.47 3.40
C VAL A 118 -13.45 3.39 4.46
N GLY A 119 -12.64 2.33 4.37
CA GLY A 119 -12.68 1.22 5.34
C GLY A 119 -11.93 1.48 6.65
N ARG A 120 -11.06 2.51 6.69
CA ARG A 120 -10.27 2.85 7.89
C ARG A 120 -10.21 4.34 8.13
N VAL A 121 -10.42 4.72 9.37
CA VAL A 121 -10.41 6.12 9.83
C VAL A 121 -9.58 6.27 11.09
N VAL A 122 -9.05 7.47 11.30
CA VAL A 122 -8.38 7.87 12.54
C VAL A 122 -9.35 8.73 13.35
N MET A 123 -9.64 8.32 14.58
CA MET A 123 -10.64 9.00 15.41
C MET A 123 -10.08 10.28 16.01
N GLY A 124 -10.72 11.43 15.76
CA GLY A 124 -10.27 12.73 16.27
C GLY A 124 -10.15 12.78 17.79
N ARG A 125 -11.17 12.26 18.50
CA ARG A 125 -11.15 12.17 19.97
C ARG A 125 -10.03 11.27 20.52
N CYS A 126 -9.53 10.32 19.74
CA CYS A 126 -8.38 9.52 20.15
C CYS A 126 -7.08 10.31 19.97
N LEU A 127 -6.94 11.05 18.87
CA LEU A 127 -5.79 11.91 18.62
C LEU A 127 -5.62 12.96 19.71
N GLU A 128 -6.71 13.65 20.08
CA GLU A 128 -6.70 14.64 21.15
C GLU A 128 -6.23 14.05 22.49
N ARG A 129 -6.67 12.82 22.82
CA ARG A 129 -6.23 12.09 24.03
C ARG A 129 -4.77 11.64 24.00
N ASN A 130 -4.17 11.55 22.81
CA ASN A 130 -2.75 11.23 22.63
C ASN A 130 -1.92 12.49 22.34
N ASN A 131 -2.41 13.68 22.74
CA ASN A 131 -1.75 14.98 22.55
C ASN A 131 -1.44 15.32 21.08
N ILE A 132 -2.18 14.75 20.13
CA ILE A 132 -2.07 15.09 18.72
C ILE A 132 -3.14 16.10 18.35
N SER A 133 -2.68 17.28 17.94
CA SER A 133 -3.57 18.37 17.53
C SER A 133 -4.29 18.02 16.24
N THR A 134 -5.63 17.96 16.29
CA THR A 134 -6.45 17.77 15.08
C THR A 134 -6.44 18.98 14.15
N ARG A 135 -5.87 20.11 14.58
CA ARG A 135 -5.75 21.35 13.79
C ARG A 135 -4.62 21.27 12.76
N THR A 136 -3.59 20.46 13.01
CA THR A 136 -2.51 20.23 12.02
C THR A 136 -2.95 19.29 10.91
N LEU A 137 -3.94 18.44 11.18
CA LEU A 137 -4.46 17.50 10.19
C LEU A 137 -5.21 18.24 9.06
N PRO A 138 -5.00 17.84 7.79
CA PRO A 138 -5.66 18.45 6.65
C PRO A 138 -7.19 18.36 6.75
N LYS A 139 -7.86 19.51 6.65
CA LYS A 139 -9.33 19.60 6.65
C LYS A 139 -9.96 18.77 5.51
N ALA A 140 -9.26 18.62 4.39
CA ALA A 140 -9.69 17.82 3.24
C ALA A 140 -9.83 16.32 3.55
N CYS A 141 -9.15 15.80 4.58
CA CYS A 141 -9.26 14.40 4.99
C CYS A 141 -10.26 14.19 6.11
N ARG A 142 -10.85 15.25 6.64
CA ARG A 142 -11.79 15.21 7.76
C ARG A 142 -13.16 14.72 7.28
N MET A 143 -13.77 13.85 8.07
CA MET A 143 -15.13 13.37 7.86
C MET A 143 -15.84 13.16 9.21
N THR A 144 -17.14 12.92 9.14
CA THR A 144 -17.95 12.56 10.31
C THR A 144 -18.30 11.08 10.20
N VAL A 145 -18.24 10.38 11.33
CA VAL A 145 -18.67 8.98 11.46
C VAL A 145 -19.70 8.87 12.56
N GLU A 146 -20.73 8.07 12.33
CA GLU A 146 -21.69 7.73 13.37
C GLU A 146 -21.07 6.74 14.35
N THR A 147 -21.29 6.99 15.64
CA THR A 147 -20.88 6.09 16.72
C THR A 147 -22.05 5.86 17.65
N ARG A 148 -21.94 4.86 18.54
CA ARG A 148 -22.96 4.62 19.58
C ARG A 148 -23.21 5.83 20.51
N ARG A 149 -22.31 6.81 20.52
CA ARG A 149 -22.40 8.03 21.34
C ARG A 149 -22.76 9.26 20.50
N GLY A 150 -23.32 9.06 19.31
CA GLY A 150 -23.59 10.10 18.33
C GLY A 150 -22.45 10.28 17.33
N GLU A 151 -22.52 11.36 16.57
CA GLU A 151 -21.53 11.70 15.55
C GLU A 151 -20.16 12.00 16.16
N ALA A 152 -19.11 11.55 15.47
CA ALA A 152 -17.73 11.82 15.85
C ALA A 152 -16.92 12.29 14.64
N ARG A 153 -16.01 13.23 14.89
CA ARG A 153 -15.02 13.65 13.90
C ARG A 153 -13.97 12.55 13.72
N ALA A 154 -13.73 12.19 12.48
CA ALA A 154 -12.69 11.25 12.08
C ALA A 154 -11.94 11.77 10.85
N TYR A 155 -10.84 11.10 10.51
CA TYR A 155 -10.04 11.42 9.35
C TYR A 155 -9.79 10.17 8.52
N ALA A 156 -10.03 10.23 7.22
CA ALA A 156 -9.83 9.10 6.33
C ALA A 156 -8.35 8.71 6.30
N LEU A 157 -8.03 7.49 6.75
CA LEU A 157 -6.65 7.02 6.79
C LEU A 157 -5.97 6.99 5.41
N PRO A 158 -6.64 6.55 4.31
CA PRO A 158 -6.04 6.61 2.98
C PRO A 158 -5.70 8.03 2.53
N CYS A 159 -6.57 9.00 2.79
CA CYS A 159 -6.35 10.42 2.47
C CYS A 159 -5.16 11.00 3.23
N LEU A 160 -5.04 10.67 4.52
CA LEU A 160 -3.93 11.09 5.37
C LEU A 160 -2.60 10.54 4.86
N ARG A 161 -2.56 9.26 4.48
CA ARG A 161 -1.36 8.63 3.89
C ARG A 161 -0.92 9.31 2.60
N HIS A 162 -1.87 9.65 1.73
CA HIS A 162 -1.57 10.39 0.50
C HIS A 162 -0.95 11.76 0.80
N ARG A 163 -1.25 12.37 1.96
CA ARG A 163 -0.71 13.66 2.39
C ARG A 163 0.52 13.56 3.29
N GLY A 164 1.17 12.40 3.35
CA GLY A 164 2.44 12.21 4.07
C GLY A 164 2.31 11.80 5.53
N TYR A 165 1.09 11.62 6.05
CA TYR A 165 0.90 11.12 7.41
C TYR A 165 1.17 9.62 7.47
N THR A 166 1.95 9.20 8.45
CA THR A 166 2.34 7.80 8.67
C THR A 166 1.77 7.29 9.99
N LEU A 167 1.69 5.98 10.15
CA LEU A 167 1.36 5.38 11.45
C LEU A 167 2.65 5.09 12.19
N ALA A 168 2.72 5.44 13.48
CA ALA A 168 3.82 5.02 14.34
C ALA A 168 3.82 3.47 14.43
N ARG A 169 4.96 2.85 14.10
CA ARG A 169 5.24 1.45 14.43
C ARG A 169 5.87 1.43 15.82
N TYR A 170 5.23 0.75 16.75
CA TYR A 170 5.80 0.39 18.05
C TYR A 170 6.28 -1.05 17.98
#